data_AF-A0A4Q3VPN2-F1
#
_entry.id   AF-A0A4Q3VPN2-F1
#
_cell.length_a   1.000
_cell.length_b   1.000
_cell.length_c   1.000
_cell.angle_alpha   90.00
_cell.angle_beta   90.00
_cell.angle_gamma   90.00
#
_symmetry.space_group_name_H-M   'P 1'
#
loop_
_entity.id
_entity.type
_entity.pdbx_description
1 polymer ?
#
loop_
_entity_poly.entity_id
_entity_poly.type
_entity_poly.pdbx_seq_one_letter_code
_entity_poly.pdbx_strand_id
1 'polypeptide(L)'
;MGEPFTLTPARWIGLPGGAVPAGAFALFRTEFDLSELPEKAEGWILTGTRYRLWVNGRRVQWGPAPADPAGPEADSVDLRPLLQKGENAIGIEVLGDASGAPDLIVRLSLGEQTLDTGWGTWWVYADHHPLDSRRHPHGWKRGGFRPGAGWDHARELAAPSALGVAPRSIPLMKEEIVRGATLIDRGTVSDELSLILRRDQRRTKMETLRLTESGDLFFIFELPDVVVGWPQITIDAPAGTEVELSTSESLASDHPWRPGGRDPVWCWTSRGVEEAIEPFEFETFRRMRVRIRQAVPGITIRAVGARRRWSDFPGTALLRTDDEGLQAVFDASLRSLINSAQDALFDARVVELRQTAGDGSHGLHPVRTIFGGVAHARRFLTTFATGQVASGLWRDAWPPPATVPASIASPLSSSSTADFFDFEKGLSLEMPK
;
A
#
# COMPACT_ATOMS: atom_id res chain seq x y z
N MET A 1 -25.12 3.16 -8.54
CA MET A 1 -24.35 3.88 -7.51
C MET A 1 -25.33 4.32 -6.45
N GLY A 2 -24.91 4.39 -5.18
CA GLY A 2 -25.73 5.05 -4.16
C GLY A 2 -25.82 6.55 -4.45
N GLU A 3 -26.84 7.21 -3.91
CA GLU A 3 -26.98 8.67 -4.05
C GLU A 3 -25.81 9.37 -3.33
N PRO A 4 -25.26 10.45 -3.90
CA PRO A 4 -24.26 11.26 -3.21
C PRO A 4 -24.79 11.78 -1.88
N PHE A 5 -23.93 11.79 -0.86
CA PHE A 5 -24.29 12.23 0.49
C PHE A 5 -23.22 13.17 1.06
N THR A 6 -23.50 13.74 2.23
CA THR A 6 -22.55 14.59 2.95
C THR A 6 -22.16 13.96 4.27
N LEU A 7 -20.91 14.16 4.68
CA LEU A 7 -20.40 13.72 5.98
C LEU A 7 -20.68 14.74 7.10
N THR A 8 -21.42 15.81 6.82
CA THR A 8 -21.84 16.82 7.81
C THR A 8 -22.53 16.17 9.02
N PRO A 9 -22.19 16.51 10.28
CA PRO A 9 -21.39 17.67 10.70
C PRO A 9 -19.86 17.48 10.67
N ALA A 10 -19.34 16.33 10.26
CA ALA A 10 -17.89 16.10 10.18
C ALA A 10 -17.18 17.16 9.32
N ARG A 11 -15.92 17.39 9.65
CA ARG A 11 -15.05 18.38 8.99
C ARG A 11 -13.79 17.73 8.48
N TRP A 12 -13.25 18.25 7.39
CA TRP A 12 -11.92 17.86 6.93
C TRP A 12 -10.90 18.35 7.93
N ILE A 13 -9.95 17.50 8.30
CA ILE A 13 -8.87 17.84 9.23
C ILE A 13 -7.51 17.47 8.63
N GLY A 14 -6.46 18.16 9.05
CA GLY A 14 -5.09 17.96 8.58
C GLY A 14 -4.02 18.41 9.57
N LEU A 15 -2.76 18.35 9.13
CA LEU A 15 -1.62 18.86 9.88
C LEU A 15 -1.68 20.40 10.04
N PRO A 16 -1.32 20.94 11.22
CA PRO A 16 -1.08 22.38 11.37
C PRO A 16 0.06 22.82 10.44
N GLY A 17 -0.14 23.90 9.67
CA GLY A 17 0.88 24.44 8.76
C GLY A 17 0.75 24.04 7.28
N GLY A 18 -0.13 23.09 6.95
CA GLY A 18 -0.70 22.88 5.61
C GLY A 18 0.19 22.28 4.50
N ALA A 19 1.51 22.46 4.55
CA ALA A 19 2.43 21.87 3.58
C ALA A 19 3.31 20.79 4.21
N VAL A 20 3.38 19.64 3.57
CA VAL A 20 4.25 18.53 3.97
C VAL A 20 5.01 18.05 2.72
N PRO A 21 6.31 17.70 2.82
CA PRO A 21 7.02 17.13 1.68
C PRO A 21 6.32 15.87 1.14
N ALA A 22 6.50 15.60 -0.16
CA ALA A 22 6.02 14.35 -0.75
C ALA A 22 6.65 13.14 -0.01
N GLY A 23 5.84 12.12 0.31
CA GLY A 23 6.29 10.96 1.10
C GLY A 23 6.24 11.18 2.62
N ALA A 24 5.61 12.26 3.07
CA ALA A 24 5.28 12.46 4.47
C ALA A 24 3.97 11.77 4.85
N PHE A 25 3.81 11.43 6.13
CA PHE A 25 2.62 10.83 6.68
C PHE A 25 2.02 11.72 7.76
N ALA A 26 0.70 11.64 7.94
CA ALA A 26 0.03 12.14 9.12
C ALA A 26 -0.58 10.98 9.91
N LEU A 27 -0.24 10.89 11.20
CA LEU A 27 -0.80 9.92 12.12
C LEU A 27 -1.92 10.63 12.91
N PHE A 28 -3.17 10.42 12.52
CA PHE A 28 -4.35 10.92 13.23
C PHE A 28 -4.80 9.94 14.30
N ARG A 29 -5.12 10.42 15.49
CA ARG A 29 -5.69 9.57 16.54
C ARG A 29 -6.72 10.27 17.40
N THR A 30 -7.64 9.48 17.94
CA THR A 30 -8.57 9.90 18.98
C THR A 30 -8.86 8.75 19.93
N GLU A 31 -9.18 9.09 21.18
CA GLU A 31 -9.63 8.16 22.22
C GLU A 31 -11.05 8.54 22.64
N PHE A 32 -11.87 7.54 22.97
CA PHE A 32 -13.24 7.74 23.43
C PHE A 32 -13.67 6.57 24.33
N ASP A 33 -14.65 6.84 25.19
CA ASP A 33 -15.17 5.86 26.14
C ASP A 33 -16.60 5.43 25.76
N LEU A 34 -16.82 4.12 25.82
CA LEU A 34 -18.13 3.52 25.63
C LEU A 34 -18.66 2.98 26.96
N SER A 35 -19.73 3.59 27.48
CA SER A 35 -20.42 3.11 28.69
C SER A 35 -20.98 1.71 28.50
N GLU A 36 -21.40 1.39 27.29
CA GLU A 36 -21.83 0.07 26.83
C GLU A 36 -21.40 -0.15 25.38
N LEU A 37 -21.33 -1.42 24.99
CA LEU A 37 -21.02 -1.77 23.60
C LEU A 37 -22.28 -1.54 22.74
N PRO A 38 -22.22 -0.67 21.71
CA PRO A 38 -23.39 -0.39 20.88
C PRO A 38 -23.77 -1.63 20.06
N GLU A 39 -25.00 -1.71 19.55
CA GLU A 39 -25.37 -2.81 18.64
C GLU A 39 -24.63 -2.70 17.30
N LYS A 40 -24.47 -1.47 16.80
CA LYS A 40 -23.77 -1.13 15.56
C LYS A 40 -22.75 -0.02 15.80
N ALA A 41 -21.65 -0.06 15.06
CA ALA A 41 -20.63 0.98 15.08
C ALA A 41 -20.14 1.24 13.65
N GLU A 42 -20.99 1.90 12.87
CA GLU A 42 -20.84 2.01 11.42
C GLU A 42 -20.69 3.47 10.98
N GLY A 43 -20.05 3.67 9.84
CA GLY A 43 -20.01 4.97 9.20
C GLY A 43 -19.06 5.02 8.03
N TRP A 44 -18.37 6.15 7.87
CA TRP A 44 -17.65 6.49 6.65
C TRP A 44 -16.31 7.16 6.93
N ILE A 45 -15.33 6.84 6.11
CA ILE A 45 -13.99 7.45 6.10
C ILE A 45 -13.62 7.87 4.67
N LEU A 46 -12.97 9.01 4.56
CA LEU A 46 -12.39 9.50 3.31
C LEU A 46 -11.12 10.31 3.58
N THR A 47 -10.19 10.25 2.63
CA THR A 47 -9.02 11.12 2.47
C THR A 47 -8.81 11.37 0.97
N GLY A 48 -8.15 12.45 0.60
CA GLY A 48 -7.77 12.75 -0.78
C GLY A 48 -6.71 11.81 -1.36
N THR A 49 -5.96 11.10 -0.51
CA THR A 49 -4.85 10.22 -0.91
C THR A 49 -5.12 8.77 -0.52
N ARG A 50 -4.46 8.26 0.54
CA ARG A 50 -4.58 6.91 1.07
C ARG A 50 -4.45 6.90 2.58
N TYR A 51 -5.15 5.99 3.23
CA TYR A 51 -5.11 5.75 4.66
C TYR A 51 -4.93 4.28 5.04
N ARG A 52 -4.43 4.07 6.26
CA ARG A 52 -4.51 2.83 7.02
C ARG A 52 -5.29 3.08 8.31
N LEU A 53 -6.30 2.26 8.60
CA LEU A 53 -7.14 2.40 9.78
C LEU A 53 -6.88 1.29 10.79
N TRP A 54 -6.76 1.67 12.06
CA TRP A 54 -6.67 0.77 13.22
C TRP A 54 -7.68 1.14 14.30
N VAL A 55 -8.16 0.12 15.00
CA VAL A 55 -8.91 0.25 16.24
C VAL A 55 -8.26 -0.61 17.31
N ASN A 56 -7.93 -0.02 18.46
CA ASN A 56 -7.30 -0.71 19.59
C ASN A 56 -6.05 -1.52 19.17
N GLY A 57 -5.26 -0.97 18.25
CA GLY A 57 -4.06 -1.58 17.69
C GLY A 57 -4.29 -2.69 16.66
N ARG A 58 -5.54 -3.02 16.31
CA ARG A 58 -5.89 -4.02 15.28
C ARG A 58 -6.18 -3.32 13.96
N ARG A 59 -5.58 -3.82 12.87
CA ARG A 59 -5.80 -3.31 11.49
C ARG A 59 -7.25 -3.57 11.08
N VAL A 60 -7.90 -2.54 10.54
CA VAL A 60 -9.29 -2.60 10.05
C VAL A 60 -9.30 -2.72 8.53
N GLN A 61 -8.76 -1.70 7.83
CA GLN A 61 -8.75 -1.63 6.37
C GLN A 61 -7.68 -0.65 5.86
N TRP A 62 -7.53 -0.61 4.54
CA TRP A 62 -6.71 0.33 3.77
C TRP A 62 -7.56 0.89 2.64
N GLY A 63 -7.48 2.19 2.38
CA GLY A 63 -8.27 2.83 1.33
C GLY A 63 -7.86 4.29 1.11
N PRO A 64 -8.72 5.14 0.53
CA PRO A 64 -9.90 4.75 -0.24
C PRO A 64 -9.54 4.08 -1.56
N ALA A 65 -10.55 3.51 -2.23
CA ALA A 65 -10.37 3.10 -3.61
C ALA A 65 -10.03 4.32 -4.50
N PRO A 66 -9.21 4.16 -5.56
CA PRO A 66 -8.96 5.22 -6.53
C PRO A 66 -10.28 5.69 -7.16
N ALA A 67 -10.57 6.98 -7.14
CA ALA A 67 -11.79 7.57 -7.68
C ALA A 67 -11.48 8.84 -8.48
N ASP A 68 -12.46 9.34 -9.22
CA ASP A 68 -12.35 10.65 -9.86
C ASP A 68 -12.28 11.74 -8.77
N PRO A 69 -11.31 12.66 -8.81
CA PRO A 69 -11.26 13.80 -7.88
C PRO A 69 -12.55 14.64 -7.83
N ALA A 70 -13.31 14.70 -8.93
CA ALA A 70 -14.60 15.40 -9.00
C ALA A 70 -15.77 14.59 -8.40
N GLY A 71 -15.57 13.30 -8.13
CA GLY A 71 -16.57 12.39 -7.56
C GLY A 71 -15.92 11.41 -6.58
N PRO A 72 -15.41 11.89 -5.44
CA PRO A 72 -14.72 11.03 -4.47
C PRO A 72 -15.66 9.99 -3.88
N GLU A 73 -15.09 8.84 -3.51
CA GLU A 73 -15.82 7.74 -2.87
C GLU A 73 -15.35 7.53 -1.43
N ALA A 74 -16.27 7.59 -0.46
CA ALA A 74 -15.99 7.24 0.93
C ALA A 74 -16.12 5.73 1.14
N ASP A 75 -15.19 5.16 1.89
CA ASP A 75 -15.29 3.77 2.33
C ASP A 75 -16.25 3.67 3.51
N SER A 76 -17.14 2.68 3.47
CA SER A 76 -17.89 2.27 4.64
C SER A 76 -16.96 1.63 5.66
N VAL A 77 -17.27 1.81 6.94
CA VAL A 77 -16.51 1.25 8.06
C VAL A 77 -17.49 0.59 9.02
N ASP A 78 -17.20 -0.64 9.46
CA ASP A 78 -17.82 -1.26 10.62
C ASP A 78 -16.74 -1.54 11.67
N LEU A 79 -16.79 -0.81 12.78
CA LEU A 79 -15.86 -0.93 13.88
C LEU A 79 -16.37 -1.85 14.99
N ARG A 80 -17.64 -2.27 14.93
CA ARG A 80 -18.28 -2.97 16.04
C ARG A 80 -17.50 -4.21 16.51
N PRO A 81 -16.90 -5.04 15.64
CA PRO A 81 -16.15 -6.22 16.05
C PRO A 81 -14.83 -5.93 16.79
N LEU A 82 -14.36 -4.68 16.77
CA LEU A 82 -13.06 -4.26 17.31
C LEU A 82 -13.18 -3.36 18.55
N LEU A 83 -14.40 -2.90 18.85
CA LEU A 83 -14.69 -2.08 20.02
C LEU A 83 -14.85 -2.92 21.28
N GLN A 84 -14.63 -2.27 22.43
CA GLN A 84 -14.84 -2.81 23.76
C GLN A 84 -15.60 -1.83 24.64
N LYS A 85 -16.14 -2.31 25.77
CA LYS A 85 -16.67 -1.42 26.82
C LYS A 85 -15.51 -0.66 27.47
N GLY A 86 -15.72 0.62 27.78
CA GLY A 86 -14.68 1.52 28.30
C GLY A 86 -13.86 2.16 27.19
N GLU A 87 -12.56 2.31 27.44
CA GLU A 87 -11.66 3.07 26.58
C GLU A 87 -11.41 2.36 25.24
N ASN A 88 -11.53 3.12 24.15
CA ASN A 88 -11.20 2.72 22.79
C ASN A 88 -10.32 3.79 22.13
N ALA A 89 -9.46 3.36 21.22
CA ALA A 89 -8.64 4.25 20.40
C ALA A 89 -8.81 3.95 18.91
N ILE A 90 -8.95 5.01 18.12
CA ILE A 90 -8.84 4.96 16.67
C ILE A 90 -7.50 5.60 16.28
N GLY A 91 -6.74 4.91 15.43
CA GLY A 91 -5.54 5.43 14.80
C GLY A 91 -5.66 5.34 13.28
N ILE A 92 -5.35 6.41 12.58
CA ILE A 92 -5.42 6.50 11.12
C ILE A 92 -4.13 7.12 10.61
N GLU A 93 -3.39 6.40 9.78
CA GLU A 93 -2.21 6.93 9.10
C GLU A 93 -2.58 7.29 7.68
N VAL A 94 -2.29 8.52 7.26
CA VAL A 94 -2.62 9.05 5.94
C VAL A 94 -1.33 9.45 5.22
N LEU A 95 -1.18 9.02 3.96
CA LEU A 95 -0.06 9.36 3.10
C LEU A 95 -0.23 10.75 2.49
N GLY A 96 0.84 11.54 2.47
CA GLY A 96 0.93 12.77 1.67
C GLY A 96 1.70 12.48 0.39
N ASP A 97 1.11 12.80 -0.75
CA ASP A 97 1.69 12.52 -2.06
C ASP A 97 1.54 13.71 -3.01
N ALA A 98 1.88 13.55 -4.29
CA ALA A 98 1.79 14.65 -5.25
C ALA A 98 0.34 15.08 -5.57
N SER A 99 -0.66 14.32 -5.12
CA SER A 99 -2.09 14.65 -5.25
C SER A 99 -2.57 15.52 -4.08
N GLY A 100 -1.88 15.54 -2.95
CA GLY A 100 -2.19 16.45 -1.85
C GLY A 100 -1.49 16.16 -0.52
N ALA A 101 -1.61 17.13 0.38
CA ALA A 101 -1.23 16.94 1.78
C ALA A 101 -2.17 15.93 2.47
N PRO A 102 -1.70 15.22 3.51
CA PRO A 102 -2.55 14.30 4.27
C PRO A 102 -3.75 15.03 4.89
N ASP A 103 -4.95 14.62 4.50
CA ASP A 103 -6.22 15.10 5.03
C ASP A 103 -7.12 13.94 5.45
N LEU A 104 -8.12 14.22 6.27
CA LEU A 104 -9.01 13.18 6.79
C LEU A 104 -10.40 13.73 7.07
N ILE A 105 -11.42 12.95 6.74
CA ILE A 105 -12.77 13.13 7.26
C ILE A 105 -13.36 11.78 7.67
N VAL A 106 -13.92 11.72 8.88
CA VAL A 106 -14.55 10.53 9.43
C VAL A 106 -15.87 10.90 10.07
N ARG A 107 -16.89 10.06 9.88
CA ARG A 107 -18.14 10.11 10.61
C ARG A 107 -18.61 8.71 10.95
N LEU A 108 -18.79 8.43 12.23
CA LEU A 108 -19.19 7.13 12.77
C LEU A 108 -20.38 7.32 13.72
N SER A 109 -21.38 6.45 13.61
CA SER A 109 -22.42 6.27 14.62
C SER A 109 -22.00 5.13 15.53
N LEU A 110 -21.97 5.36 16.84
CA LEU A 110 -21.57 4.43 17.88
C LEU A 110 -22.75 4.20 18.84
N GLY A 111 -23.89 3.78 18.29
CA GLY A 111 -25.19 3.80 18.99
C GLY A 111 -25.73 5.22 19.09
N GLU A 112 -26.05 5.69 20.31
CA GLU A 112 -26.54 7.05 20.57
C GLU A 112 -25.44 8.12 20.43
N GLN A 113 -24.17 7.71 20.39
CA GLN A 113 -23.03 8.61 20.24
C GLN A 113 -22.64 8.76 18.76
N THR A 114 -22.14 9.94 18.38
CA THR A 114 -21.49 10.16 17.09
C THR A 114 -20.04 10.51 17.34
N LEU A 115 -19.12 9.86 16.62
CA LEU A 115 -17.72 10.24 16.57
C LEU A 115 -17.41 10.76 15.17
N ASP A 116 -16.95 12.00 15.08
CA ASP A 116 -16.56 12.60 13.82
C ASP A 116 -15.34 13.53 13.95
N THR A 117 -14.77 13.91 12.81
CA THR A 117 -13.60 14.78 12.74
C THR A 117 -13.89 16.26 13.03
N GLY A 118 -15.15 16.67 13.20
CA GLY A 118 -15.54 18.01 13.64
C GLY A 118 -15.51 18.21 15.16
N TRP A 119 -15.28 17.14 15.93
CA TRP A 119 -15.41 17.14 17.39
C TRP A 119 -14.17 17.65 18.15
N GLY A 120 -13.11 18.06 17.45
CA GLY A 120 -11.92 18.72 18.04
C GLY A 120 -11.02 17.84 18.92
N THR A 121 -11.29 16.54 19.03
CA THR A 121 -10.52 15.59 19.87
C THR A 121 -9.36 14.90 19.15
N TRP A 122 -9.17 15.20 17.87
CA TRP A 122 -8.19 14.52 17.04
C TRP A 122 -6.80 15.11 17.24
N TRP A 123 -5.86 14.23 17.56
CA TRP A 123 -4.44 14.51 17.57
C TRP A 123 -3.83 14.11 16.24
N VAL A 124 -2.77 14.81 15.83
CA VAL A 124 -2.03 14.52 14.60
C VAL A 124 -0.52 14.61 14.86
N TYR A 125 0.23 13.71 14.23
CA TYR A 125 1.70 13.70 14.25
C TYR A 125 2.22 13.58 12.82
N ALA A 126 3.23 14.38 12.45
CA ALA A 126 3.88 14.30 11.15
C ALA A 126 5.02 13.26 11.18
N ASP A 127 4.95 12.28 10.29
CA ASP A 127 5.98 11.26 10.11
C ASP A 127 6.51 11.28 8.66
N HIS A 128 7.58 10.55 8.36
CA HIS A 128 8.20 10.58 7.04
C HIS A 128 8.95 9.29 6.71
N HIS A 129 9.11 9.05 5.41
CA HIS A 129 10.03 8.05 4.89
C HIS A 129 11.34 8.70 4.41
N PRO A 130 12.54 8.10 4.57
CA PRO A 130 12.88 6.89 5.34
C PRO A 130 12.44 6.94 6.80
N LEU A 131 11.98 5.81 7.35
CA LEU A 131 11.48 5.79 8.72
C LEU A 131 12.63 5.57 9.72
N ASP A 132 12.84 6.55 10.61
CA ASP A 132 13.63 6.35 11.82
C ASP A 132 12.75 5.83 12.97
N SER A 133 12.77 4.52 13.22
CA SER A 133 11.91 3.89 14.23
C SER A 133 12.21 4.36 15.65
N ARG A 134 13.39 4.96 15.90
CA ARG A 134 13.73 5.56 17.19
C ARG A 134 12.89 6.81 17.48
N ARG A 135 12.34 7.44 16.45
CA ARG A 135 11.53 8.67 16.51
C ARG A 135 10.04 8.41 16.31
N HIS A 136 9.68 7.30 15.67
CA HIS A 136 8.29 6.91 15.46
C HIS A 136 7.54 6.75 16.81
N PRO A 137 6.31 7.29 16.96
CA PRO A 137 5.56 7.24 18.21
C PRO A 137 4.93 5.87 18.47
N HIS A 138 5.73 4.85 18.76
CA HIS A 138 5.25 3.47 18.97
C HIS A 138 4.10 3.36 19.98
N GLY A 139 3.10 2.55 19.66
CA GLY A 139 1.91 2.35 20.50
C GLY A 139 0.76 3.33 20.24
N TRP A 140 0.95 4.36 19.40
CA TRP A 140 -0.05 5.41 19.14
C TRP A 140 -1.44 4.97 18.69
N LYS A 141 -1.55 3.75 18.17
CA LYS A 141 -2.78 3.11 17.67
C LYS A 141 -3.62 2.43 18.77
N ARG A 142 -3.15 2.44 20.03
CA ARG A 142 -3.78 1.75 21.18
C ARG A 142 -4.28 2.77 22.20
N GLY A 143 -5.27 2.36 23.02
CA GLY A 143 -5.69 3.11 24.19
C GLY A 143 -4.58 3.26 25.22
N GLY A 144 -4.66 4.30 26.04
CA GLY A 144 -3.68 4.68 27.03
C GLY A 144 -2.44 5.39 26.48
N PHE A 145 -2.32 5.57 25.16
CA PHE A 145 -1.21 6.33 24.57
C PHE A 145 -1.43 7.82 24.85
N ARG A 146 -0.43 8.49 25.42
CA ARG A 146 -0.50 9.92 25.72
C ARG A 146 0.25 10.71 24.63
N PRO A 147 -0.44 11.57 23.85
CA PRO A 147 0.23 12.43 22.88
C PRO A 147 1.25 13.30 23.61
N GLY A 148 2.50 13.22 23.18
CA GLY A 148 3.63 13.96 23.75
C GLY A 148 4.16 15.01 22.78
N ALA A 149 5.45 15.35 22.92
CA ALA A 149 6.10 16.25 21.99
C ALA A 149 5.96 15.79 20.53
N GLY A 150 5.62 16.72 19.64
CA GLY A 150 5.40 16.48 18.21
C GLY A 150 3.96 16.09 17.84
N TRP A 151 3.09 15.85 18.83
CA TRP A 151 1.65 15.72 18.58
C TRP A 151 0.97 17.07 18.75
N ASP A 152 0.19 17.44 17.75
CA ASP A 152 -0.65 18.64 17.76
C ASP A 152 -2.14 18.27 17.67
N HIS A 153 -3.02 19.23 17.93
CA HIS A 153 -4.41 19.09 17.55
C HIS A 153 -4.57 19.24 16.03
N ALA A 154 -5.34 18.35 15.43
CA ALA A 154 -5.63 18.41 14.01
C ALA A 154 -6.41 19.69 13.67
N ARG A 155 -6.03 20.33 12.57
CA ARG A 155 -6.62 21.59 12.14
C ARG A 155 -7.75 21.34 11.15
N GLU A 156 -8.88 22.03 11.31
CA GLU A 156 -9.93 22.07 10.29
C GLU A 156 -9.40 22.65 8.96
N LEU A 157 -9.70 21.94 7.87
CA LEU A 157 -9.38 22.31 6.50
C LEU A 157 -10.66 22.74 5.76
N ALA A 158 -10.48 23.56 4.72
CA ALA A 158 -11.55 23.78 3.76
C ALA A 158 -11.88 22.47 3.04
N ALA A 159 -13.17 22.23 2.78
CA ALA A 159 -13.58 21.06 2.02
C ALA A 159 -12.94 21.11 0.61
N PRO A 160 -12.32 20.00 0.14
CA PRO A 160 -11.64 19.98 -1.16
C PRO A 160 -12.61 20.18 -2.34
N SER A 161 -13.90 19.89 -2.16
CA SER A 161 -14.94 20.27 -3.11
C SER A 161 -16.28 20.52 -2.41
N ALA A 162 -17.17 21.27 -3.08
CA ALA A 162 -18.55 21.46 -2.65
C ALA A 162 -19.49 20.31 -3.09
N LEU A 163 -18.97 19.33 -3.84
CA LEU A 163 -19.75 18.20 -4.35
C LEU A 163 -19.87 17.12 -3.26
N GLY A 164 -21.01 16.42 -3.24
CA GLY A 164 -21.25 15.31 -2.34
C GLY A 164 -20.28 14.15 -2.57
N VAL A 165 -20.18 13.26 -1.60
CA VAL A 165 -19.35 12.06 -1.65
C VAL A 165 -20.21 10.87 -2.07
N ALA A 166 -19.71 10.01 -2.95
CA ALA A 166 -20.38 8.76 -3.30
C ALA A 166 -19.97 7.65 -2.31
N PRO A 167 -20.84 6.67 -2.03
CA PRO A 167 -20.40 5.48 -1.31
C PRO A 167 -19.49 4.62 -2.20
N ARG A 168 -18.49 4.00 -1.60
CA ARG A 168 -17.62 3.00 -2.26
C ARG A 168 -18.44 2.03 -3.11
N SER A 169 -18.11 1.92 -4.40
CA SER A 169 -18.91 1.15 -5.37
C SER A 169 -18.47 -0.32 -5.56
N ILE A 170 -17.43 -0.75 -4.85
CA ILE A 170 -16.79 -2.07 -4.93
C ILE A 170 -16.58 -2.62 -3.51
N PRO A 171 -16.59 -3.95 -3.28
CA PRO A 171 -16.33 -4.51 -1.96
C PRO A 171 -15.01 -4.02 -1.34
N LEU A 172 -14.96 -4.03 -0.01
CA LEU A 172 -13.69 -3.88 0.70
C LEU A 172 -12.78 -5.07 0.39
N MET A 173 -11.48 -4.85 0.58
CA MET A 173 -10.45 -5.81 0.22
C MET A 173 -10.23 -6.78 1.37
N LYS A 174 -10.04 -8.05 1.04
CA LYS A 174 -9.58 -9.06 1.98
C LYS A 174 -8.07 -8.91 2.18
N GLU A 175 -7.61 -9.19 3.39
CA GLU A 175 -6.18 -9.22 3.73
C GLU A 175 -5.83 -10.55 4.43
N GLU A 176 -4.68 -11.15 4.10
CA GLU A 176 -4.13 -12.32 4.80
C GLU A 176 -2.62 -12.21 5.01
N ILE A 177 -2.11 -12.81 6.09
CA ILE A 177 -0.67 -12.93 6.29
C ILE A 177 -0.17 -14.21 5.62
N VAL A 178 0.63 -14.05 4.58
CA VAL A 178 1.35 -15.13 3.91
C VAL A 178 2.72 -15.27 4.57
N ARG A 179 2.92 -16.37 5.30
CA ARG A 179 4.21 -16.75 5.88
C ARG A 179 4.87 -17.84 5.05
N GLY A 180 6.19 -17.98 5.18
CA GLY A 180 6.93 -19.11 4.60
C GLY A 180 7.66 -18.76 3.31
N ALA A 181 8.48 -17.71 3.36
CA ALA A 181 9.41 -17.44 2.29
C ALA A 181 10.57 -18.45 2.29
N THR A 182 11.15 -18.70 1.13
CA THR A 182 12.39 -19.46 0.97
C THR A 182 13.53 -18.48 0.82
N LEU A 183 14.56 -18.55 1.65
CA LEU A 183 15.82 -17.87 1.37
C LEU A 183 16.42 -18.55 0.13
N ILE A 184 16.64 -17.79 -0.95
CA ILE A 184 17.17 -18.31 -2.22
C ILE A 184 18.56 -17.79 -2.54
N ASP A 185 18.97 -16.70 -1.89
CA ASP A 185 20.25 -16.05 -2.12
C ASP A 185 20.64 -15.20 -0.91
N ARG A 186 21.95 -15.13 -0.63
CA ARG A 186 22.50 -14.24 0.39
C ARG A 186 23.94 -13.88 0.04
N GLY A 187 24.41 -12.75 0.54
CA GLY A 187 25.78 -12.33 0.27
C GLY A 187 26.17 -10.99 0.87
N THR A 188 27.36 -10.53 0.51
CA THR A 188 27.91 -9.23 0.90
C THR A 188 27.95 -8.29 -0.30
N VAL A 189 27.72 -6.99 -0.06
CA VAL A 189 27.71 -5.94 -1.10
C VAL A 189 28.65 -4.80 -0.71
N SER A 190 29.30 -4.14 -1.68
CA SER A 190 30.00 -2.87 -1.44
C SER A 190 29.11 -1.66 -1.76
N ASP A 191 29.22 -0.61 -0.92
CA ASP A 191 28.34 0.57 -0.92
C ASP A 191 28.43 1.43 -2.21
N GLU A 192 29.59 1.47 -2.89
CA GLU A 192 29.82 2.41 -4.00
C GLU A 192 29.18 2.00 -5.34
N LEU A 193 28.89 0.71 -5.56
CA LEU A 193 28.41 0.21 -6.85
C LEU A 193 27.37 -0.92 -6.75
N SER A 194 26.88 -1.23 -5.54
CA SER A 194 26.07 -2.44 -5.28
C SER A 194 26.73 -3.72 -5.83
N LEU A 195 28.07 -3.78 -5.83
CA LEU A 195 28.81 -4.94 -6.32
C LEU A 195 28.65 -6.09 -5.34
N ILE A 196 28.19 -7.25 -5.84
CA ILE A 196 28.12 -8.48 -5.05
C ILE A 196 29.54 -9.01 -4.86
N LEU A 197 30.01 -9.00 -3.61
CA LEU A 197 31.36 -9.42 -3.24
C LEU A 197 31.45 -10.92 -2.94
N ARG A 198 30.42 -11.48 -2.29
CA ARG A 198 30.29 -12.91 -1.98
C ARG A 198 28.84 -13.32 -2.09
N ARG A 199 28.60 -14.58 -2.45
CA ARG A 199 27.26 -15.11 -2.69
C ARG A 199 27.15 -16.58 -2.28
N ASP A 200 26.02 -16.95 -1.68
CA ASP A 200 25.64 -18.33 -1.39
C ASP A 200 24.20 -18.56 -1.84
N GLN A 201 24.05 -19.30 -2.95
CA GLN A 201 22.76 -19.66 -3.52
C GLN A 201 22.32 -21.01 -2.98
N ARG A 202 21.55 -20.98 -1.90
CA ARG A 202 20.89 -22.17 -1.35
C ARG A 202 19.44 -21.85 -1.11
N ARG A 203 18.58 -22.80 -1.45
CA ARG A 203 17.15 -22.73 -1.17
C ARG A 203 16.90 -23.33 0.20
N THR A 204 16.62 -22.48 1.18
CA THR A 204 16.34 -22.90 2.55
C THR A 204 15.03 -22.28 2.99
N LYS A 205 14.10 -23.10 3.49
CA LYS A 205 12.85 -22.59 4.07
C LYS A 205 13.20 -21.64 5.22
N MET A 206 12.65 -20.43 5.20
CA MET A 206 12.92 -19.44 6.23
C MET A 206 12.12 -19.75 7.49
N GLU A 207 12.82 -19.95 8.60
CA GLU A 207 12.25 -20.03 9.95
C GLU A 207 12.79 -18.90 10.83
N THR A 208 14.09 -18.90 11.11
CA THR A 208 14.78 -17.81 11.78
C THR A 208 16.23 -17.79 11.29
N LEU A 209 16.74 -16.60 10.95
CA LEU A 209 18.10 -16.41 10.48
C LEU A 209 18.85 -15.50 11.47
N ARG A 210 19.78 -16.09 12.22
CA ARG A 210 20.69 -15.34 13.09
C ARG A 210 21.99 -15.06 12.36
N LEU A 211 22.38 -13.80 12.30
CA LEU A 211 23.59 -13.38 11.60
C LEU A 211 24.84 -13.69 12.43
N THR A 212 25.85 -14.25 11.78
CA THR A 212 27.18 -14.51 12.34
C THR A 212 28.27 -13.65 11.71
N GLU A 213 27.94 -13.00 10.61
CA GLU A 213 28.83 -12.19 9.79
C GLU A 213 28.53 -10.70 9.96
N SER A 214 29.52 -9.86 9.68
CA SER A 214 29.43 -8.41 9.76
C SER A 214 29.53 -7.77 8.38
N GLY A 215 29.09 -6.52 8.28
CA GLY A 215 29.21 -5.69 7.08
C GLY A 215 27.88 -5.53 6.34
N ASP A 216 27.94 -5.11 5.08
CA ASP A 216 26.75 -4.89 4.27
C ASP A 216 26.25 -6.21 3.69
N LEU A 217 25.13 -6.69 4.19
CA LEU A 217 24.55 -7.98 3.84
C LEU A 217 23.28 -7.81 3.04
N PHE A 218 23.03 -8.74 2.12
CA PHE A 218 21.72 -8.89 1.48
C PHE A 218 21.21 -10.32 1.58
N PHE A 219 19.88 -10.43 1.55
CA PHE A 219 19.14 -11.68 1.55
C PHE A 219 18.02 -11.55 0.52
N ILE A 220 17.82 -12.57 -0.31
CA ILE A 220 16.69 -12.65 -1.24
C ILE A 220 15.80 -13.79 -0.80
N PHE A 221 14.56 -13.45 -0.52
CA PHE A 221 13.50 -14.36 -0.14
C PHE A 221 12.51 -14.52 -1.29
N GLU A 222 11.98 -15.72 -1.48
CA GLU A 222 10.99 -16.06 -2.49
C GLU A 222 9.72 -16.61 -1.82
N LEU A 223 8.58 -16.00 -2.10
CA LEU A 223 7.26 -16.46 -1.69
C LEU A 223 6.78 -17.62 -2.59
N PRO A 224 5.83 -18.45 -2.11
CA PRO A 224 5.28 -19.55 -2.89
C PRO A 224 4.74 -19.10 -4.25
N ASP A 225 4.01 -17.97 -4.24
CA ASP A 225 3.33 -17.39 -5.40
C ASP A 225 3.57 -15.89 -5.50
N VAL A 226 3.24 -15.31 -6.67
CA VAL A 226 3.17 -13.85 -6.84
C VAL A 226 1.97 -13.33 -6.06
N VAL A 227 2.20 -12.38 -5.16
CA VAL A 227 1.17 -11.74 -4.34
C VAL A 227 1.06 -10.26 -4.67
N VAL A 228 -0.13 -9.70 -4.45
CA VAL A 228 -0.34 -8.26 -4.29
C VAL A 228 -0.50 -7.98 -2.81
N GLY A 229 0.31 -7.10 -2.24
CA GLY A 229 0.32 -6.91 -0.78
C GLY A 229 1.52 -6.14 -0.25
N TRP A 230 1.64 -6.08 1.07
CA TRP A 230 2.74 -5.39 1.74
C TRP A 230 3.85 -6.39 2.11
N PRO A 231 5.12 -6.14 1.74
CA PRO A 231 6.22 -6.95 2.23
C PRO A 231 6.34 -6.84 3.76
N GLN A 232 6.63 -7.96 4.42
CA GLN A 232 6.78 -8.00 5.87
C GLN A 232 8.09 -8.69 6.28
N ILE A 233 8.78 -8.08 7.23
CA ILE A 233 9.89 -8.69 7.96
C ILE A 233 9.72 -8.47 9.46
N THR A 234 10.08 -9.47 10.26
CA THR A 234 10.31 -9.29 11.69
C THR A 234 11.81 -9.43 11.96
N ILE A 235 12.41 -8.41 12.56
CA ILE A 235 13.85 -8.33 12.81
C ILE A 235 14.13 -7.83 14.22
N ASP A 236 15.10 -8.47 14.87
CA ASP A 236 15.71 -8.04 16.13
C ASP A 236 17.14 -7.56 15.83
N ALA A 237 17.36 -6.25 15.94
CA ALA A 237 18.61 -5.61 15.57
C ALA A 237 18.94 -4.44 16.50
N PRO A 238 20.22 -4.14 16.75
CA PRO A 238 20.65 -2.97 17.54
C PRO A 238 20.05 -1.65 17.04
N ALA A 239 19.94 -0.69 17.95
CA ALA A 239 19.45 0.65 17.61
C ALA A 239 20.39 1.31 16.59
N GLY A 240 19.83 1.92 15.55
CA GLY A 240 20.60 2.53 14.46
C GLY A 240 20.92 1.60 13.30
N THR A 241 20.62 0.29 13.38
CA THR A 241 20.78 -0.61 12.23
C THR A 241 19.85 -0.18 11.09
N GLU A 242 20.42 0.07 9.90
CA GLU A 242 19.67 0.40 8.70
C GLU A 242 19.28 -0.87 7.94
N VAL A 243 17.98 -0.99 7.65
CA VAL A 243 17.37 -2.11 6.93
C VAL A 243 16.66 -1.55 5.69
N GLU A 244 16.98 -2.11 4.52
CA GLU A 244 16.29 -1.78 3.27
C GLU A 244 15.45 -2.97 2.80
N LEU A 245 14.23 -2.70 2.37
CA LEU A 245 13.34 -3.66 1.72
C LEU A 245 13.18 -3.29 0.26
N SER A 246 13.30 -4.26 -0.63
CA SER A 246 12.95 -4.10 -2.05
C SER A 246 12.16 -5.30 -2.54
N THR A 247 11.26 -5.10 -3.50
CA THR A 247 10.42 -6.19 -4.02
C THR A 247 10.54 -6.33 -5.53
N SER A 248 10.26 -7.53 -6.04
CA SER A 248 10.26 -7.82 -7.48
C SER A 248 9.45 -9.09 -7.79
N GLU A 249 8.81 -9.13 -8.95
CA GLU A 249 8.12 -10.33 -9.43
C GLU A 249 9.09 -11.35 -10.06
N SER A 250 10.11 -10.85 -10.75
CA SER A 250 10.99 -11.63 -11.61
C SER A 250 12.44 -11.22 -11.42
N LEU A 251 13.36 -12.16 -11.59
CA LEU A 251 14.80 -11.94 -11.49
C LEU A 251 15.40 -12.38 -12.82
N ALA A 252 16.38 -11.64 -13.32
CA ALA A 252 17.08 -12.00 -14.55
C ALA A 252 17.74 -13.39 -14.41
N SER A 253 17.80 -14.14 -15.50
CA SER A 253 18.26 -15.54 -15.55
C SER A 253 19.73 -15.74 -15.13
N ASP A 254 20.56 -14.70 -15.24
CA ASP A 254 22.00 -14.67 -14.91
C ASP A 254 22.34 -13.87 -13.63
N HIS A 255 21.34 -13.16 -13.10
CA HIS A 255 21.16 -12.86 -11.68
C HIS A 255 22.28 -12.07 -10.96
N PRO A 256 22.21 -10.73 -11.00
CA PRO A 256 22.12 -9.95 -9.77
C PRO A 256 20.71 -9.33 -9.64
N TRP A 257 20.23 -9.14 -8.41
CA TRP A 257 19.13 -8.19 -8.17
C TRP A 257 19.65 -6.81 -8.58
N ARG A 258 19.49 -6.47 -9.85
CA ARG A 258 19.63 -5.11 -10.34
C ARG A 258 18.28 -4.49 -10.04
N PRO A 259 18.19 -3.54 -9.08
CA PRO A 259 16.98 -2.75 -8.98
C PRO A 259 16.75 -2.22 -10.40
N GLY A 260 15.65 -2.61 -11.05
CA GLY A 260 15.17 -1.79 -12.15
C GLY A 260 15.01 -0.39 -11.57
N GLY A 261 15.27 0.68 -12.31
CA GLY A 261 15.13 2.05 -11.79
C GLY A 261 13.72 2.40 -11.22
N ARG A 262 12.78 1.44 -11.24
CA ARG A 262 11.41 1.50 -10.73
C ARG A 262 11.12 0.52 -9.58
N ASP A 263 12.06 -0.32 -9.14
CA ASP A 263 11.81 -1.22 -8.01
C ASP A 263 11.72 -0.39 -6.71
N PRO A 264 10.66 -0.56 -5.90
CA PRO A 264 10.50 0.22 -4.68
C PRO A 264 11.55 -0.18 -3.65
N VAL A 265 12.04 0.82 -2.93
CA VAL A 265 12.97 0.64 -1.82
C VAL A 265 12.41 1.35 -0.60
N TRP A 266 12.23 0.64 0.50
CA TRP A 266 11.88 1.25 1.79
C TRP A 266 13.04 1.10 2.75
N CYS A 267 13.33 2.17 3.50
CA CYS A 267 14.48 2.25 4.40
C CYS A 267 13.99 2.47 5.83
N TRP A 268 14.54 1.68 6.75
CA TRP A 268 14.14 1.66 8.15
C TRP A 268 15.35 1.67 9.06
N THR A 269 15.35 2.55 10.06
CA THR A 269 16.38 2.55 11.11
C THR A 269 15.83 1.90 12.37
N SER A 270 16.41 0.78 12.78
CA SER A 270 15.99 0.02 13.97
C SER A 270 16.07 0.85 15.25
N ARG A 271 15.12 0.63 16.15
CA ARG A 271 15.14 1.23 17.50
C ARG A 271 15.81 0.38 18.59
N GLY A 272 16.35 -0.78 18.23
CA GLY A 272 17.09 -1.63 19.19
C GLY A 272 16.27 -2.69 19.89
N VAL A 273 15.11 -3.06 19.34
CA VAL A 273 14.25 -4.14 19.84
C VAL A 273 13.76 -4.99 18.67
N GLU A 274 13.02 -6.05 18.94
CA GLU A 274 12.31 -6.78 17.90
C GLU A 274 11.19 -5.92 17.30
N GLU A 275 11.19 -5.79 15.97
CA GLU A 275 10.24 -4.97 15.21
C GLU A 275 9.66 -5.75 14.03
N ALA A 276 8.36 -5.56 13.79
CA ALA A 276 7.72 -5.97 12.55
C ALA A 276 7.62 -4.75 11.62
N ILE A 277 8.28 -4.84 10.48
CA ILE A 277 8.36 -3.78 9.46
C ILE A 277 7.38 -4.14 8.34
N GLU A 278 6.49 -3.20 8.02
CA GLU A 278 5.53 -3.26 6.91
C GLU A 278 5.41 -1.84 6.31
N PRO A 279 5.81 -1.62 5.05
CA PRO A 279 5.64 -0.34 4.37
C PRO A 279 4.18 0.11 4.28
N PHE A 280 3.96 1.39 3.95
CA PHE A 280 2.60 1.92 3.76
C PHE A 280 1.94 1.46 2.47
N GLU A 281 2.70 1.43 1.39
CA GLU A 281 2.26 1.05 0.05
C GLU A 281 2.40 -0.46 -0.13
N PHE A 282 1.45 -1.04 -0.85
CA PHE A 282 1.51 -2.44 -1.26
C PHE A 282 2.15 -2.52 -2.64
N GLU A 283 2.63 -3.71 -3.01
CA GLU A 283 3.24 -4.01 -4.30
C GLU A 283 2.79 -5.35 -4.85
N THR A 284 3.07 -5.57 -6.15
CA THR A 284 3.04 -6.92 -6.73
C THR A 284 4.44 -7.52 -6.71
N PHE A 285 4.60 -8.65 -6.02
CA PHE A 285 5.90 -9.29 -5.93
C PHE A 285 5.83 -10.77 -5.60
N ARG A 286 6.91 -11.47 -5.92
CA ARG A 286 7.17 -12.84 -5.45
C ARG A 286 8.46 -12.90 -4.65
N ARG A 287 9.42 -12.04 -4.97
CA ARG A 287 10.68 -11.96 -4.27
C ARG A 287 10.81 -10.65 -3.51
N MET A 288 11.48 -10.76 -2.38
CA MET A 288 11.81 -9.65 -1.51
C MET A 288 13.30 -9.70 -1.20
N ARG A 289 13.98 -8.58 -1.42
CA ARG A 289 15.35 -8.36 -0.98
C ARG A 289 15.34 -7.62 0.33
N VAL A 290 16.13 -8.09 1.29
CA VAL A 290 16.43 -7.40 2.53
C VAL A 290 17.91 -7.07 2.52
N ARG A 291 18.26 -5.78 2.63
CA ARG A 291 19.63 -5.33 2.84
C ARG A 291 19.78 -4.85 4.27
N ILE A 292 20.86 -5.22 4.94
CA ILE A 292 21.21 -4.71 6.26
C ILE A 292 22.58 -4.06 6.14
N ARG A 293 22.64 -2.74 6.37
CA ARG A 293 23.90 -2.01 6.27
C ARG A 293 24.65 -2.11 7.59
N GLN A 294 25.96 -2.27 7.50
CA GLN A 294 26.85 -2.40 8.66
C GLN A 294 26.34 -3.43 9.68
N ALA A 295 25.83 -4.56 9.18
CA ALA A 295 25.32 -5.63 10.03
C ALA A 295 26.39 -6.09 11.01
N VAL A 296 25.93 -6.52 12.19
CA VAL A 296 26.79 -7.10 13.24
C VAL A 296 26.28 -8.48 13.62
N PRO A 297 27.15 -9.37 14.15
CA PRO A 297 26.73 -10.68 14.61
C PRO A 297 25.68 -10.56 15.71
N GLY A 298 24.67 -11.42 15.67
CA GLY A 298 23.58 -11.47 16.65
C GLY A 298 22.26 -10.87 16.16
N ILE A 299 22.27 -10.01 15.13
CA ILE A 299 21.03 -9.59 14.45
C ILE A 299 20.24 -10.82 14.02
N THR A 300 18.93 -10.82 14.24
CA THR A 300 18.09 -11.97 13.93
C THR A 300 16.90 -11.58 13.09
N ILE A 301 16.78 -12.13 11.88
CA ILE A 301 15.56 -12.09 11.07
C ILE A 301 14.66 -13.24 11.53
N ARG A 302 13.53 -12.91 12.15
CA ARG A 302 12.59 -13.85 12.77
C ARG A 302 11.51 -14.34 11.84
N ALA A 303 11.07 -13.50 10.91
CA ALA A 303 10.01 -13.85 9.97
C ALA A 303 10.14 -13.02 8.71
N VAL A 304 9.76 -13.62 7.58
CA VAL A 304 9.67 -12.97 6.27
C VAL A 304 8.41 -13.46 5.58
N GLY A 305 7.66 -12.52 5.00
CA GLY A 305 6.39 -12.82 4.35
C GLY A 305 5.76 -11.60 3.68
N ALA A 306 4.44 -11.65 3.54
CA ALA A 306 3.66 -10.54 3.03
C ALA A 306 2.29 -10.50 3.69
N ARG A 307 1.70 -9.30 3.81
CA ARG A 307 0.26 -9.14 3.96
C ARG A 307 -0.34 -9.06 2.57
N ARG A 308 -0.89 -10.16 2.06
CA ARG A 308 -1.56 -10.19 0.76
C ARG A 308 -2.92 -9.51 0.85
N ARG A 309 -3.33 -8.83 -0.23
CA ARG A 309 -4.67 -8.27 -0.42
C ARG A 309 -5.31 -8.75 -1.73
N TRP A 310 -6.63 -8.86 -1.73
CA TRP A 310 -7.41 -9.16 -2.93
C TRP A 310 -8.88 -8.76 -2.77
N SER A 311 -9.61 -8.70 -3.88
CA SER A 311 -11.03 -8.35 -3.85
C SER A 311 -11.89 -9.45 -3.24
N ASP A 312 -12.93 -9.05 -2.50
CA ASP A 312 -13.96 -9.99 -2.04
C ASP A 312 -14.95 -10.34 -3.17
N PHE A 313 -14.54 -11.25 -4.04
CA PHE A 313 -15.40 -11.74 -5.11
C PHE A 313 -16.56 -12.60 -4.58
N PRO A 314 -17.79 -12.45 -5.13
CA PRO A 314 -18.92 -13.31 -4.74
C PRO A 314 -18.73 -14.79 -5.09
N GLY A 315 -18.03 -15.08 -6.19
CA GLY A 315 -17.81 -16.42 -6.69
C GLY A 315 -16.38 -16.93 -6.46
N THR A 316 -16.25 -18.25 -6.37
CA THR A 316 -14.95 -18.95 -6.39
C THR A 316 -14.74 -19.54 -7.77
N ALA A 317 -13.60 -19.25 -8.40
CA ALA A 317 -13.24 -19.85 -9.68
C ALA A 317 -13.09 -21.36 -9.54
N LEU A 318 -13.81 -22.13 -10.36
CA LEU A 318 -13.59 -23.56 -10.52
C LEU A 318 -13.39 -23.88 -11.99
N LEU A 319 -12.14 -23.85 -12.42
CA LEU A 319 -11.73 -24.32 -13.74
C LEU A 319 -10.82 -25.54 -13.55
N ARG A 320 -11.31 -26.71 -13.99
CA ARG A 320 -10.66 -28.00 -13.77
C ARG A 320 -10.55 -28.78 -15.07
N THR A 321 -9.40 -29.38 -15.26
CA THR A 321 -9.08 -30.25 -16.39
C THR A 321 -8.16 -31.37 -15.92
N ASP A 322 -8.21 -32.50 -16.61
CA ASP A 322 -7.36 -33.68 -16.42
C ASP A 322 -5.98 -33.55 -17.08
N ASP A 323 -5.79 -32.55 -17.95
CA ASP A 323 -4.47 -32.17 -18.48
C ASP A 323 -3.70 -31.27 -17.49
N GLU A 324 -2.62 -31.81 -16.91
CA GLU A 324 -1.80 -31.11 -15.90
C GLU A 324 -1.18 -29.80 -16.41
N GLY A 325 -0.79 -29.74 -17.69
CA GLY A 325 -0.19 -28.56 -18.30
C GLY A 325 -1.20 -27.43 -18.46
N LEU A 326 -2.40 -27.76 -18.94
CA LEU A 326 -3.52 -26.81 -19.02
C LEU A 326 -3.99 -26.37 -17.64
N GLN A 327 -4.04 -27.28 -16.65
CA GLN A 327 -4.41 -26.93 -15.28
C GLN A 327 -3.43 -25.90 -14.70
N ALA A 328 -2.12 -26.06 -14.93
CA ALA A 328 -1.12 -25.10 -14.50
C ALA A 328 -1.30 -23.71 -15.14
N VAL A 329 -1.64 -23.67 -16.44
CA VAL A 329 -1.97 -22.42 -17.15
C VAL A 329 -3.21 -21.77 -16.54
N PHE A 330 -4.28 -22.53 -16.32
CA PHE A 330 -5.51 -22.01 -15.70
C PHE A 330 -5.25 -21.44 -14.31
N ASP A 331 -4.53 -22.16 -13.45
CA ASP A 331 -4.22 -21.69 -12.11
C ASP A 331 -3.33 -20.43 -12.13
N ALA A 332 -2.41 -20.32 -13.10
CA ALA A 332 -1.63 -19.10 -13.31
C ALA A 332 -2.50 -17.92 -13.79
N SER A 333 -3.36 -18.14 -14.78
CA SER A 333 -4.29 -17.12 -15.29
C SER A 333 -5.25 -16.62 -14.22
N LEU A 334 -5.80 -17.52 -13.39
CA LEU A 334 -6.68 -17.15 -12.28
C LEU A 334 -5.94 -16.31 -11.23
N ARG A 335 -4.68 -16.66 -10.91
CA ARG A 335 -3.84 -15.85 -10.01
C ARG A 335 -3.60 -14.45 -10.59
N SER A 336 -3.26 -14.35 -11.89
CA SER A 336 -3.08 -13.06 -12.55
C SER A 336 -4.35 -12.20 -12.52
N LEU A 337 -5.53 -12.79 -12.76
CA LEU A 337 -6.82 -12.09 -12.67
C LEU A 337 -7.12 -11.59 -11.27
N ILE A 338 -6.83 -12.38 -10.23
CA ILE A 338 -7.01 -11.95 -8.83
C ILE A 338 -6.05 -10.79 -8.51
N ASN A 339 -4.81 -10.88 -8.98
CA ASN A 339 -3.80 -9.85 -8.72
C ASN A 339 -4.12 -8.54 -9.46
N SER A 340 -4.66 -8.60 -10.69
CA SER A 340 -5.07 -7.41 -11.45
C SER A 340 -6.39 -6.79 -10.97
N ALA A 341 -7.30 -7.58 -10.40
CA ALA A 341 -8.59 -7.11 -9.93
C ALA A 341 -8.58 -6.72 -8.44
N GLN A 342 -8.22 -5.46 -8.18
CA GLN A 342 -8.15 -4.85 -6.85
C GLN A 342 -9.28 -3.81 -6.68
N ASP A 343 -8.99 -2.63 -6.09
CA ASP A 343 -9.90 -1.48 -6.02
C ASP A 343 -10.26 -0.91 -7.41
N ALA A 344 -9.49 -1.30 -8.42
CA ALA A 344 -9.72 -1.09 -9.85
C ALA A 344 -9.13 -2.30 -10.61
N LEU A 345 -9.38 -2.38 -11.92
CA LEU A 345 -8.74 -3.37 -12.79
C LEU A 345 -7.42 -2.81 -13.33
N PHE A 346 -6.31 -3.36 -12.87
CA PHE A 346 -4.96 -2.95 -13.26
C PHE A 346 -4.41 -3.80 -14.41
N ASP A 347 -3.45 -3.25 -15.16
CA ASP A 347 -2.89 -3.86 -16.38
C ASP A 347 -1.93 -5.03 -16.09
N ALA A 348 -0.96 -4.89 -15.20
CA ALA A 348 0.01 -5.93 -14.91
C ALA A 348 0.75 -5.76 -13.58
N ARG A 349 0.95 -4.52 -13.10
CA ARG A 349 1.70 -4.24 -11.87
C ARG A 349 1.07 -3.13 -11.03
N VAL A 350 1.22 -3.28 -9.71
CA VAL A 350 0.92 -2.20 -8.76
C VAL A 350 1.86 -1.01 -8.94
N VAL A 351 3.01 -1.13 -9.60
CA VAL A 351 3.85 0.05 -9.90
C VAL A 351 3.11 1.10 -10.73
N GLU A 352 2.17 0.69 -11.61
CA GLU A 352 1.41 1.64 -12.42
C GLU A 352 0.10 2.06 -11.75
N LEU A 353 -0.55 1.17 -10.97
CA LEU A 353 -1.90 1.36 -10.39
C LEU A 353 -2.89 2.01 -11.37
N ARG A 354 -2.73 1.74 -12.67
CA ARG A 354 -3.51 2.36 -13.74
C ARG A 354 -4.60 1.42 -14.21
N GLN A 355 -5.82 1.94 -14.22
CA GLN A 355 -6.93 1.30 -14.90
C GLN A 355 -6.95 1.78 -16.35
N THR A 356 -6.36 0.98 -17.25
CA THR A 356 -6.27 1.28 -18.68
C THR A 356 -7.53 0.83 -19.43
N ALA A 357 -7.86 1.50 -20.54
CA ALA A 357 -8.96 1.10 -21.42
C ALA A 357 -8.72 -0.29 -22.00
N GLY A 358 -7.51 -0.56 -22.48
CA GLY A 358 -7.12 -1.82 -23.13
C GLY A 358 -7.24 -3.01 -22.20
N ASP A 359 -6.29 -3.14 -21.27
CA ASP A 359 -6.17 -4.27 -20.35
C ASP A 359 -7.39 -4.38 -19.43
N GLY A 360 -7.81 -3.25 -18.86
CA GLY A 360 -8.94 -3.18 -17.94
C GLY A 360 -10.24 -3.68 -18.59
N SER A 361 -10.53 -3.29 -19.84
CA SER A 361 -11.74 -3.75 -20.54
C SER A 361 -11.73 -5.25 -20.81
N HIS A 362 -10.57 -5.83 -21.13
CA HIS A 362 -10.44 -7.26 -21.38
C HIS A 362 -10.57 -8.06 -20.09
N GLY A 363 -10.06 -7.53 -18.97
CA GLY A 363 -10.21 -8.12 -17.64
C GLY A 363 -11.66 -8.20 -17.13
N LEU A 364 -12.56 -7.33 -17.61
CA LEU A 364 -13.98 -7.31 -17.18
C LEU A 364 -14.67 -8.67 -17.40
N HIS A 365 -14.43 -9.27 -18.57
CA HIS A 365 -15.11 -10.49 -19.00
C HIS A 365 -14.80 -11.68 -18.08
N PRO A 366 -13.54 -12.07 -17.88
CA PRO A 366 -13.20 -13.16 -16.97
C PRO A 366 -13.53 -12.83 -15.51
N VAL A 367 -13.31 -11.59 -15.03
CA VAL A 367 -13.64 -11.20 -13.66
C VAL A 367 -15.14 -11.37 -13.38
N ARG A 368 -15.98 -10.96 -14.32
CA ARG A 368 -17.44 -11.12 -14.21
C ARG A 368 -17.88 -12.57 -14.34
N THR A 369 -17.39 -13.30 -15.34
CA THR A 369 -17.89 -14.64 -15.66
C THR A 369 -17.38 -15.72 -14.71
N ILE A 370 -16.14 -15.61 -14.25
CA ILE A 370 -15.51 -16.61 -13.37
C ILE A 370 -15.80 -16.31 -11.90
N PHE A 371 -15.67 -15.05 -11.49
CA PHE A 371 -15.74 -14.65 -10.08
C PHE A 371 -17.04 -13.94 -9.69
N GLY A 372 -17.94 -13.67 -10.64
CA GLY A 372 -19.16 -12.91 -10.39
C GLY A 372 -18.90 -11.43 -10.10
N GLY A 373 -17.75 -10.87 -10.51
CA GLY A 373 -17.31 -9.49 -10.24
C GLY A 373 -18.09 -8.40 -10.98
N VAL A 374 -19.42 -8.39 -10.85
CA VAL A 374 -20.32 -7.37 -11.44
C VAL A 374 -20.02 -5.98 -10.87
N ALA A 375 -19.61 -5.89 -9.59
CA ALA A 375 -19.22 -4.63 -8.98
C ALA A 375 -17.98 -4.03 -9.64
N HIS A 376 -16.93 -4.82 -9.87
CA HIS A 376 -15.73 -4.40 -10.62
C HIS A 376 -16.08 -3.90 -12.02
N ALA A 377 -16.91 -4.65 -12.74
CA ALA A 377 -17.28 -4.28 -14.10
C ALA A 377 -18.10 -2.99 -14.15
N ARG A 378 -19.05 -2.84 -13.22
CA ARG A 378 -19.83 -1.60 -13.07
C ARG A 378 -18.91 -0.43 -12.74
N ARG A 379 -18.04 -0.60 -11.74
CA ARG A 379 -17.08 0.42 -11.31
C ARG A 379 -16.22 0.90 -12.47
N PHE A 380 -15.61 -0.03 -13.21
CA PHE A 380 -14.79 0.28 -14.38
C PHE A 380 -15.55 1.18 -15.35
N LEU A 381 -16.75 0.77 -15.79
CA LEU A 381 -17.53 1.56 -16.75
C LEU A 381 -17.91 2.94 -16.20
N THR A 382 -18.30 3.03 -14.93
CA THR A 382 -18.71 4.30 -14.31
C THR A 382 -17.55 5.24 -14.10
N THR A 383 -16.40 4.75 -13.61
CA THR A 383 -15.23 5.60 -13.41
C THR A 383 -14.66 5.99 -14.77
N PHE A 384 -14.45 5.05 -15.69
CA PHE A 384 -13.89 5.36 -17.01
C PHE A 384 -14.70 6.40 -17.79
N ALA A 385 -16.04 6.36 -17.68
CA ALA A 385 -16.92 7.35 -18.30
C ALA A 385 -16.66 8.79 -17.83
N THR A 386 -16.26 8.99 -16.56
CA THR A 386 -15.91 10.30 -16.01
C THR A 386 -14.59 10.86 -16.57
N GLY A 387 -13.74 10.00 -17.14
CA GLY A 387 -12.50 10.40 -17.81
C GLY A 387 -12.67 10.92 -19.24
N GLN A 388 -13.91 11.12 -19.71
CA GLN A 388 -14.17 11.69 -21.03
C GLN A 388 -13.76 13.17 -21.09
N VAL A 389 -12.94 13.54 -22.06
CA VAL A 389 -12.55 14.93 -22.28
C VAL A 389 -13.55 15.66 -23.17
N ALA A 390 -13.47 16.99 -23.23
CA ALA A 390 -14.42 17.85 -23.95
C ALA A 390 -14.59 17.50 -25.45
N SER A 391 -13.60 16.85 -26.08
CA SER A 391 -13.71 16.37 -27.47
C SER A 391 -14.57 15.12 -27.64
N GLY A 392 -15.03 14.50 -26.55
CA GLY A 392 -15.76 13.23 -26.55
C GLY A 392 -14.88 11.99 -26.53
N LEU A 393 -13.55 12.14 -26.59
CA LEU A 393 -12.60 11.04 -26.42
C LEU A 393 -12.43 10.68 -24.94
N TRP A 394 -12.15 9.42 -24.64
CA TRP A 394 -11.74 8.99 -23.29
C TRP A 394 -10.23 8.99 -23.16
N ARG A 395 -9.74 9.31 -21.96
CA ARG A 395 -8.33 9.08 -21.61
C ARG A 395 -8.04 7.58 -21.64
N ASP A 396 -6.79 7.23 -21.95
CA ASP A 396 -6.35 5.83 -22.00
C ASP A 396 -6.36 5.16 -20.61
N ALA A 397 -6.10 5.93 -19.54
CA ALA A 397 -6.19 5.45 -18.16
C ALA A 397 -7.04 6.39 -17.30
N TRP A 398 -7.97 5.83 -16.52
CA TRP A 398 -8.82 6.58 -15.60
C TRP A 398 -9.42 5.68 -14.50
N PRO A 399 -9.58 6.14 -13.24
CA PRO A 399 -9.24 7.47 -12.70
C PRO A 399 -7.74 7.75 -12.74
N PRO A 400 -7.30 9.02 -12.59
CA PRO A 400 -5.88 9.31 -12.51
C PRO A 400 -5.28 8.48 -11.36
N PRO A 401 -4.09 7.90 -11.54
CA PRO A 401 -3.44 7.20 -10.44
C PRO A 401 -3.26 8.20 -9.30
N ALA A 402 -3.42 7.73 -8.05
CA ALA A 402 -2.83 8.46 -6.93
C ALA A 402 -1.35 8.60 -7.28
N THR A 403 -0.86 9.83 -7.41
CA THR A 403 0.51 10.06 -7.83
C THR A 403 1.43 9.55 -6.73
N VAL A 404 1.88 8.30 -6.87
CA VAL A 404 3.01 7.77 -6.12
C VAL A 404 4.12 8.80 -6.25
N PRO A 405 4.67 9.34 -5.15
CA PRO A 405 5.80 10.22 -5.23
C PRO A 405 6.87 9.58 -6.11
N ALA A 406 7.32 10.29 -7.14
CA ALA A 406 8.49 9.91 -7.90
C ALA A 406 9.74 10.11 -7.00
N SER A 407 9.88 9.31 -5.95
CA SER A 407 11.13 9.05 -5.21
C SER A 407 10.87 8.28 -3.91
N ILE A 408 11.23 7.00 -3.92
CA ILE A 408 12.25 6.55 -2.98
C ILE A 408 13.42 6.03 -3.82
N ALA A 409 13.92 6.89 -4.69
CA ALA A 409 15.19 6.64 -5.34
C ALA A 409 16.25 6.63 -4.25
N SER A 410 17.03 5.56 -4.17
CA SER A 410 18.23 5.54 -3.34
C SER A 410 19.06 6.80 -3.61
N PRO A 411 19.69 7.44 -2.60
CA PRO A 411 20.65 8.52 -2.84
C PRO A 411 21.80 8.11 -3.79
N LEU A 412 21.92 6.82 -4.13
CA LEU A 412 22.84 6.25 -5.09
C LEU A 412 22.43 6.42 -6.58
N SER A 413 21.27 6.99 -6.91
CA SER A 413 20.87 7.16 -8.33
C SER A 413 21.30 8.49 -8.97
N SER A 414 22.22 9.25 -8.35
CA SER A 414 22.76 10.50 -8.90
C SER A 414 23.82 10.30 -10.00
N SER A 415 23.77 9.19 -10.74
CA SER A 415 24.59 8.99 -11.94
C SER A 415 23.72 8.86 -13.19
N SER A 416 23.59 9.98 -13.90
CA SER A 416 23.37 10.13 -15.36
C SER A 416 22.70 8.96 -16.10
N THR A 417 21.41 9.08 -16.38
CA THR A 417 20.77 8.36 -17.52
C THR A 417 19.75 9.25 -18.24
N ALA A 418 19.92 10.57 -18.16
CA ALA A 418 19.04 11.54 -18.82
C ALA A 418 19.25 11.67 -20.35
N ASP A 419 20.19 10.96 -20.97
CA ASP A 419 20.60 11.23 -22.37
C ASP A 419 20.33 10.08 -23.36
N PHE A 420 19.19 9.38 -23.30
CA PHE A 420 18.92 8.34 -24.34
C PHE A 420 17.52 8.29 -24.97
N PHE A 421 16.66 9.27 -24.75
CA PHE A 421 15.43 9.41 -25.56
C PHE A 421 15.16 10.86 -25.92
N ASP A 422 15.92 11.36 -26.89
CA ASP A 422 15.55 12.57 -27.63
C ASP A 422 14.69 12.14 -28.84
N PHE A 423 13.40 12.46 -28.79
CA PHE A 423 12.38 12.02 -29.74
C PHE A 423 12.24 12.94 -30.97
N GLU A 424 13.31 13.67 -31.35
CA GLU A 424 13.29 14.67 -32.44
C GLU A 424 14.14 14.35 -33.69
N LYS A 425 14.58 13.10 -33.89
CA LYS A 425 15.17 12.71 -35.20
C LYS A 425 14.22 11.86 -36.02
N GLY A 426 13.57 12.52 -36.99
CA GLY A 426 12.70 11.92 -37.98
C GLY A 426 13.36 10.76 -38.73
N LEU A 427 12.70 9.60 -38.70
CA LEU A 427 13.00 8.45 -39.53
C LEU A 427 12.48 8.69 -40.95
N SER A 428 13.35 9.09 -41.87
CA SER A 428 13.09 8.96 -43.30
C SER A 428 13.33 7.49 -43.70
N LEU A 429 12.25 6.76 -43.98
CA LEU A 429 12.28 5.44 -44.59
C LEU A 429 12.41 5.60 -46.11
N GLU A 430 13.60 5.37 -46.67
CA GLU A 430 13.73 5.05 -48.09
C GLU A 430 13.44 3.57 -48.32
N MET A 431 12.46 3.28 -49.18
CA MET A 431 12.21 1.93 -49.68
C MET A 431 13.16 1.62 -50.85
N PRO A 432 13.82 0.45 -50.87
CA PRO A 432 14.63 0.04 -52.01
C PRO A 432 13.74 -0.35 -53.20
N LYS A 433 14.21 0.02 -54.41
CA LYS A 433 13.64 -0.41 -55.69
C LYS A 433 13.92 -1.87 -56.00
#